data_AF-A0A1X7Q361-F1
#
_entry.id   AF-A0A1X7Q361-F1
#
_cell.length_a   1.000
_cell.length_b   1.000
_cell.length_c   1.000
_cell.angle_alpha   90.00
_cell.angle_beta   90.00
_cell.angle_gamma   90.00
#
_symmetry.space_group_name_H-M   'P 1'
#
loop_
_entity.id
_entity.type
_entity.pdbx_description
1 polymer ?
#
loop_
_entity_poly.entity_id
_entity_poly.type
_entity_poly.pdbx_seq_one_letter_code
_entity_poly.pdbx_strand_id
1 'polypeptide(L)' 'MSDVTNLNRFRKHKARASKRAQADANAVKHGRTKAQKEAERLRAEQAARALEAHRKAEET' A
#
# COMPACT_ATOMS: atom_id res chain seq x y z
N MET A 1 40.95 4.73 -11.76
CA MET A 1 40.61 5.87 -10.87
C MET A 1 39.66 5.34 -9.81
N SER A 2 40.05 5.34 -8.54
CA SER A 2 39.18 4.83 -7.46
C SER A 2 38.24 5.95 -7.03
N ASP A 3 36.95 5.81 -7.29
CA ASP A 3 35.93 6.73 -6.77
C ASP A 3 35.78 6.50 -5.26
N VAL A 4 36.57 7.22 -4.47
CA VAL A 4 36.43 7.26 -3.01
C VAL A 4 35.12 7.98 -2.68
N THR A 5 34.02 7.24 -2.69
CA THR A 5 32.71 7.77 -2.32
C THR A 5 32.58 7.86 -0.81
N ASN A 6 32.12 9.02 -0.33
CA ASN A 6 31.89 9.22 1.10
C ASN A 6 30.72 8.34 1.59
N LEU A 7 31.04 7.26 2.28
CA LEU A 7 30.07 6.29 2.78
C LEU A 7 29.03 6.90 3.73
N ASN A 8 29.41 7.94 4.49
CA ASN A 8 28.49 8.64 5.38
C ASN A 8 27.43 9.41 4.59
N ARG A 9 27.81 10.07 3.49
CA ARG A 9 26.86 10.74 2.58
C ARG A 9 25.92 9.71 1.95
N PHE A 10 26.45 8.58 1.48
CA PHE A 10 25.63 7.50 0.89
C PHE A 10 24.60 6.95 1.89
N ARG A 11 25.03 6.62 3.12
CA ARG A 11 24.13 6.15 4.19
C ARG A 11 23.02 7.17 4.51
N LYS A 12 23.37 8.46 4.59
CA LYS A 12 22.38 9.55 4.80
C LYS A 12 21.39 9.65 3.64
N HIS A 13 21.84 9.50 2.40
CA HIS A 13 20.95 9.48 1.24
C HIS A 13 20.01 8.28 1.27
N LYS A 14 20.52 7.07 1.54
CA LYS A 14 19.70 5.86 1.68
C LYS A 14 18.65 6.01 2.79
N ALA A 15 19.03 6.55 3.94
CA ALA A 15 18.10 6.79 5.05
C ALA A 15 17.00 7.79 4.68
N ARG A 16 17.34 8.88 3.99
CA ARG A 16 16.36 9.87 3.51
C ARG A 16 15.43 9.30 2.46
N ALA A 17 15.95 8.50 1.52
CA ALA A 17 15.14 7.85 0.49
C ALA A 17 14.13 6.87 1.11
N SER A 18 14.57 6.03 2.05
CA SER A 18 13.68 5.12 2.78
C SER A 18 12.57 5.87 3.54
N LYS A 19 12.93 6.96 4.24
CA LYS A 19 11.94 7.81 4.94
C LYS A 19 10.92 8.44 3.99
N ARG A 20 11.32 8.88 2.79
CA ARG A 20 10.39 9.41 1.78
C ARG A 20 9.42 8.34 1.29
N ALA A 21 9.92 7.16 0.92
CA ALA A 21 9.07 6.05 0.48
C ALA A 21 8.04 5.64 1.55
N GLN A 22 8.44 5.63 2.83
CA GLN A 22 7.51 5.39 3.94
C GLN A 22 6.48 6.51 4.09
N ALA A 23 6.88 7.77 3.94
CA ALA A 23 5.98 8.91 4.00
C ALA A 23 4.95 8.87 2.85
N ASP A 24 5.38 8.53 1.64
CA ASP A 24 4.48 8.41 0.48
C ASP A 24 3.47 7.27 0.68
N ALA A 25 3.92 6.11 1.17
CA ALA A 25 3.04 4.99 1.52
C ALA A 25 2.03 5.39 2.61
N ASN A 26 2.47 6.14 3.62
CA ASN A 26 1.60 6.66 4.68
C ASN A 26 0.63 7.72 4.17
N ALA A 27 1.04 8.60 3.25
CA ALA A 27 0.17 9.58 2.62
C ALA A 27 -0.94 8.88 1.83
N VAL A 28 -0.63 7.80 1.11
CA VAL A 28 -1.63 6.99 0.41
C VAL A 28 -2.53 6.21 1.38
N LYS A 29 -2.01 5.75 2.53
CA LYS A 29 -2.78 5.00 3.52
C LYS A 29 -3.72 5.90 4.35
N HIS A 30 -3.19 7.04 4.79
CA HIS A 30 -3.84 7.96 5.72
C HIS A 30 -4.53 9.14 5.03
N GLY A 31 -4.12 9.49 3.81
CA GLY A 31 -4.74 10.53 2.99
C GLY A 31 -6.02 10.10 2.27
N ARG A 32 -6.40 8.81 2.34
CA ARG A 32 -7.72 8.38 1.86
C ARG A 32 -8.80 9.02 2.70
N THR A 33 -9.75 9.66 2.05
CA THR A 33 -10.93 10.24 2.70
C THR A 33 -11.85 9.11 3.22
N LYS A 34 -12.73 9.43 4.19
CA LYS A 34 -13.70 8.45 4.71
C LYS A 34 -14.55 7.84 3.58
N ALA A 35 -15.00 8.67 2.64
CA ALA A 35 -15.78 8.25 1.47
C ALA A 35 -15.03 7.23 0.58
N GLN A 36 -13.72 7.41 0.37
CA GLN A 36 -12.92 6.45 -0.40
C GLN A 36 -12.78 5.10 0.33
N LYS A 37 -12.57 5.12 1.64
CA LYS A 37 -12.50 3.91 2.46
C LYS A 37 -13.84 3.16 2.49
N GLU A 38 -14.95 3.88 2.57
CA GLU A 38 -16.29 3.31 2.54
C GLU A 38 -16.62 2.70 1.16
N ALA A 39 -16.28 3.39 0.08
CA ALA A 39 -16.45 2.85 -1.27
C ALA A 39 -15.64 1.56 -1.50
N GLU A 40 -14.40 1.51 -0.99
CA GLU A 40 -13.56 0.31 -1.05
C GLU A 40 -14.14 -0.83 -0.20
N ARG A 41 -14.64 -0.53 1.01
CA ARG A 41 -15.30 -1.52 1.88
C ARG A 41 -16.54 -2.10 1.22
N LEU A 42 -17.42 -1.27 0.66
CA LEU A 42 -18.64 -1.71 -0.03
C LEU A 42 -18.32 -2.59 -1.24
N ARG A 43 -17.29 -2.25 -2.02
CA ARG A 43 -16.83 -3.09 -3.14
C ARG A 43 -16.31 -4.44 -2.65
N ALA A 44 -15.53 -4.45 -1.58
CA ALA A 44 -15.02 -5.70 -0.98
C ALA A 44 -16.16 -6.59 -0.46
N GLU A 45 -17.17 -5.99 0.20
CA GLU A 45 -18.36 -6.71 0.66
C GLU A 45 -19.17 -7.29 -0.50
N GLN A 46 -19.36 -6.55 -1.59
CA GLN A 46 -20.05 -7.05 -2.79
C GLN A 46 -19.29 -8.22 -3.42
N ALA A 47 -17.97 -8.11 -3.56
CA ALA A 47 -17.13 -9.19 -4.08
C ALA A 47 -17.20 -10.44 -3.18
N ALA A 48 -17.15 -10.26 -1.87
CA ALA A 48 -17.29 -11.37 -0.92
C ALA A 48 -18.66 -12.05 -1.06
N ARG A 49 -19.76 -11.28 -1.13
CA ARG A 49 -21.09 -11.84 -1.34
C ARG A 49 -21.23 -12.59 -2.66
N ALA A 50 -20.63 -12.08 -3.73
CA ALA A 50 -20.61 -12.78 -5.02
C ALA A 50 -19.88 -14.11 -4.93
N LEU A 51 -18.70 -14.14 -4.31
CA LEU A 51 -17.93 -15.37 -4.08
C LEU A 51 -18.68 -16.38 -3.22
N GLU A 52 -19.33 -15.92 -2.14
CA GLU A 52 -20.15 -16.78 -1.28
C GLU A 52 -21.37 -17.34 -2.02
N ALA A 53 -22.02 -16.55 -2.89
CA ALA A 53 -23.10 -17.03 -3.73
C ALA A 53 -22.63 -18.11 -4.72
N HIS A 54 -21.47 -17.93 -5.34
CA HIS A 54 -20.86 -18.93 -6.20
C HIS A 54 -20.52 -20.21 -5.44
N ARG A 55 -19.95 -20.12 -4.22
CA ARG A 55 -19.66 -21.30 -3.39
C ARG A 55 -20.91 -22.09 -3.05
N LYS A 56 -21.99 -21.40 -2.65
CA LYS A 56 -23.26 -22.06 -2.30
C LYS A 56 -23.93 -22.73 -3.51
N ALA A 57 -23.77 -22.16 -4.71
CA ALA A 57 -24.30 -22.75 -5.94
C ALA A 57 -23.54 -24.01 -6.38
N GLU A 58 -22.25 -24.13 -6.03
CA GLU A 58 -21.44 -25.34 -6.30
C GLU A 58 -21.68 -26.46 -5.27
N GLU A 59 -22.20 -26.13 -4.08
CA GLU A 59 -22.44 -27.08 -2.99
C GLU A 59 -23.85 -27.71 -3.04
N THR A 60 -24.73 -27.21 -3.91
CA THR A 60 -26.11 -27.71 -4.16
C THR A 60 -26.24 -28.37 -5.51
#